data_AF-A0A059DEM6-F1
#
_entry.id   AF-A0A059DEM6-F1
#
_cell.length_a   1.000
_cell.length_b   1.000
_cell.length_c   1.000
_cell.angle_alpha   90.00
_cell.angle_beta   90.00
_cell.angle_gamma   90.00
#
_symmetry.space_group_name_H-M   'P 1'
#
loop_
_entity.id
_entity.type
_entity.pdbx_description
1 polymer ?
#
loop_
_entity_poly.entity_id
_entity_poly.type
_entity_poly.pdbx_seq_one_letter_code
_entity_poly.pdbx_strand_id
1 'polypeptide(L)'
;MDGAVANGGDALGPEKLVIDTDPGIDDSMAIFMAFQAPEVEILGFTTIFGNATTEAATRNALLLCEIAGRPDVPVAEGSHEPLKGGKPCVADFVHGSDGIGNICLPPPKAKKVEKSASEFLVDKVSEFPGQVSVLALGPLTNLALAIKRDASFASKVKKIVVLGGSFFALGNVNPAAEAN
;
A
#
# COMPACT_ATOMS: atom_id res chain seq x y z
N MET A 1 -22.63 -13.42 46.55
CA MET A 1 -23.30 -14.28 45.57
C MET A 1 -24.28 -13.42 44.82
N ASP A 2 -24.21 -13.14 43.53
CA ASP A 2 -23.26 -13.41 42.45
C ASP A 2 -23.52 -12.24 41.47
N GLY A 3 -22.53 -11.57 40.93
CA GLY A 3 -21.76 -12.07 39.79
C GLY A 3 -21.83 -10.99 38.72
N ALA A 4 -20.85 -10.09 38.74
CA ALA A 4 -20.65 -9.13 37.68
C ALA A 4 -20.33 -9.90 36.39
N VAL A 5 -21.20 -9.78 35.39
CA VAL A 5 -20.91 -10.23 34.03
C VAL A 5 -19.91 -9.21 33.46
N ALA A 6 -18.64 -9.57 33.47
CA ALA A 6 -17.62 -8.86 32.72
C ALA A 6 -17.96 -9.00 31.23
N ASN A 7 -18.33 -7.89 30.59
CA ASN A 7 -18.37 -7.80 29.13
C ASN A 7 -16.93 -7.84 28.61
N GLY A 8 -16.46 -9.05 28.29
CA GLY A 8 -15.20 -9.30 27.59
C GLY A 8 -15.28 -8.97 26.11
N GLY A 9 -15.54 -7.70 25.78
CA GLY A 9 -15.25 -7.18 24.46
C GLY A 9 -13.79 -6.75 24.43
N ASP A 10 -12.94 -7.49 23.72
CA ASP A 10 -11.60 -7.03 23.35
C ASP A 10 -11.75 -5.67 22.66
N ALA A 11 -11.49 -4.58 23.38
CA ALA A 11 -11.30 -3.28 22.77
C ALA A 11 -9.91 -3.28 22.12
N LEU A 12 -9.75 -4.10 21.07
CA LEU A 12 -8.59 -4.04 20.19
C LEU A 12 -8.56 -2.62 19.62
N GLY A 13 -7.47 -1.89 19.89
CA GLY A 13 -7.22 -0.58 19.30
C GLY A 13 -7.27 -0.61 17.77
N PRO A 14 -7.14 0.54 17.10
CA PRO A 14 -7.26 0.62 15.65
C PRO A 14 -6.32 -0.37 14.94
N GLU A 15 -6.79 -0.92 13.82
CA GLU A 15 -6.04 -1.88 13.03
C GLU A 15 -4.84 -1.23 12.37
N LYS A 16 -3.65 -1.72 12.71
CA LYS A 16 -2.39 -1.26 12.12
C LYS A 16 -2.31 -1.68 10.65
N LEU A 17 -2.15 -0.71 9.76
CA LEU A 17 -2.19 -0.91 8.32
C LEU A 17 -0.93 -0.34 7.65
N VAL A 18 -0.31 -1.13 6.77
CA VAL A 18 0.60 -0.63 5.74
C VAL A 18 -0.10 -0.78 4.40
N ILE A 19 -0.09 0.27 3.58
CA ILE A 19 -0.70 0.26 2.25
C ILE A 19 0.41 0.22 1.19
N ASP A 20 0.47 -0.87 0.42
CA ASP A 20 1.38 -1.05 -0.71
C ASP A 20 0.63 -0.68 -2.00
N THR A 21 1.00 0.40 -2.65
CA THR A 21 0.16 1.08 -3.65
C THR A 21 0.98 1.69 -4.77
N ASP A 22 0.40 1.86 -5.93
CA ASP A 22 0.95 2.54 -7.09
C ASP A 22 0.06 3.73 -7.45
N PRO A 23 -0.04 4.78 -6.60
CA PRO A 23 -1.21 5.64 -6.55
C PRO A 23 -1.75 6.10 -7.91
N GLY A 24 -2.79 5.38 -8.34
CA GLY A 24 -3.72 5.72 -9.38
C GLY A 24 -4.89 6.56 -8.87
N ILE A 25 -5.93 6.66 -9.67
CA ILE A 25 -7.12 7.46 -9.38
C ILE A 25 -7.93 6.77 -8.27
N ASP A 26 -8.10 5.46 -8.39
CA ASP A 26 -8.77 4.58 -7.43
C ASP A 26 -7.94 4.37 -6.16
N ASP A 27 -6.63 4.16 -6.25
CA ASP A 27 -5.75 4.16 -5.06
C ASP A 27 -5.89 5.44 -4.25
N SER A 28 -5.92 6.60 -4.92
CA SER A 28 -6.10 7.90 -4.25
C SER A 28 -7.39 7.93 -3.43
N MET A 29 -8.47 7.36 -3.96
CA MET A 29 -9.73 7.22 -3.22
C MET A 29 -9.59 6.28 -2.03
N ALA A 30 -8.96 5.12 -2.20
CA ALA A 30 -8.73 4.15 -1.12
C ALA A 30 -7.88 4.74 0.02
N ILE A 31 -6.85 5.52 -0.32
CA ILE A 31 -5.98 6.23 0.62
C ILE A 31 -6.79 7.25 1.44
N PHE A 32 -7.61 8.08 0.78
CA PHE A 32 -8.46 9.04 1.50
C PHE A 32 -9.51 8.36 2.36
N MET A 33 -10.10 7.25 1.90
CA MET A 33 -11.00 6.45 2.71
C MET A 33 -10.31 5.89 3.95
N ALA A 34 -9.08 5.37 3.81
CA ALA A 34 -8.30 4.84 4.92
C ALA A 34 -7.93 5.93 5.94
N PHE A 35 -7.59 7.15 5.50
CA PHE A 35 -7.35 8.28 6.40
C PHE A 35 -8.59 8.70 7.20
N GLN A 36 -9.78 8.46 6.66
CA GLN A 36 -11.06 8.79 7.30
C GLN A 36 -11.64 7.65 8.15
N ALA A 37 -11.02 6.46 8.16
CA ALA A 37 -11.49 5.30 8.91
C ALA A 37 -10.92 5.30 10.35
N PRO A 38 -11.71 5.63 11.38
CA PRO A 38 -11.23 5.71 12.78
C PRO A 38 -10.75 4.36 13.33
N GLU A 39 -11.19 3.25 12.75
CA GLU A 39 -10.77 1.90 13.09
C GLU A 39 -9.42 1.50 12.48
N VAL A 40 -8.76 2.36 11.70
CA VAL A 40 -7.48 2.10 11.03
C VAL A 40 -6.39 3.05 11.53
N GLU A 41 -5.23 2.47 11.84
CA GLU A 41 -3.99 3.20 12.11
C GLU A 41 -3.02 2.97 10.94
N ILE A 42 -2.86 3.97 10.07
CA ILE A 42 -1.91 3.90 8.96
C ILE A 42 -0.49 4.07 9.50
N LEU A 43 0.30 3.00 9.43
CA LEU A 43 1.72 2.99 9.82
C LEU A 43 2.63 3.58 8.75
N GLY A 44 2.19 3.60 7.50
CA GLY A 44 2.93 4.12 6.37
C GLY A 44 2.44 3.56 5.03
N PHE A 45 3.03 4.10 3.97
CA PHE A 45 2.82 3.67 2.60
C PHE A 45 4.09 3.07 2.03
N THR A 46 3.94 2.04 1.23
CA THR A 46 4.98 1.57 0.30
C THR A 46 4.52 1.79 -1.13
N THR A 47 5.41 2.27 -1.99
CA THR A 47 5.04 2.59 -3.37
C THR A 47 5.64 1.63 -4.39
N ILE A 48 4.89 1.35 -5.46
CA ILE A 48 5.31 0.47 -6.55
C ILE A 48 4.92 1.06 -7.91
N PHE A 49 5.45 0.51 -9.00
CA PHE A 49 4.99 0.79 -10.37
C PHE A 49 3.66 0.09 -10.64
N GLY A 50 2.91 0.56 -11.64
CA GLY A 50 1.69 -0.07 -12.15
C GLY A 50 0.86 0.95 -12.92
N ASN A 51 0.04 1.73 -12.22
CA ASN A 51 -0.70 2.86 -12.79
C ASN A 51 0.22 3.97 -13.29
N ALA A 52 1.37 4.16 -12.63
CA ALA A 52 2.43 5.07 -13.03
C ALA A 52 3.82 4.46 -12.75
N THR A 53 4.90 5.20 -13.02
CA THR A 53 6.25 4.78 -12.59
C THR A 53 6.35 4.82 -11.07
N THR A 54 7.28 4.06 -10.49
CA THR A 54 7.49 4.05 -9.03
C THR A 54 7.79 5.45 -8.48
N GLU A 55 8.55 6.28 -9.20
CA GLU A 55 8.81 7.67 -8.77
C GLU A 55 7.55 8.52 -8.75
N ALA A 56 6.70 8.39 -9.78
CA ALA A 56 5.43 9.10 -9.84
C ALA A 56 4.49 8.62 -8.73
N ALA A 57 4.40 7.31 -8.50
CA ALA A 57 3.67 6.71 -7.40
C ALA A 57 4.15 7.25 -6.04
N THR A 58 5.45 7.30 -5.80
CA THR A 58 6.03 7.88 -4.56
C THR A 58 5.68 9.36 -4.39
N ARG A 59 5.82 10.16 -5.46
CA ARG A 59 5.42 11.57 -5.45
C ARG A 59 3.93 11.69 -5.10
N ASN A 60 3.09 10.88 -5.70
CA ASN A 60 1.64 10.93 -5.52
C ASN A 60 1.24 10.52 -4.10
N ALA A 61 1.81 9.44 -3.55
CA ALA A 61 1.58 9.05 -2.15
C ALA A 61 1.92 10.19 -1.17
N LEU A 62 3.09 10.82 -1.33
CA LEU A 62 3.49 11.97 -0.51
C LEU A 62 2.51 13.14 -0.64
N LEU A 63 2.08 13.44 -1.86
CA LEU A 63 1.12 14.51 -2.14
C LEU A 63 -0.26 14.22 -1.52
N LEU A 64 -0.74 12.98 -1.63
CA LEU A 64 -2.01 12.56 -1.03
C LEU A 64 -1.97 12.65 0.49
N CYS A 65 -0.85 12.26 1.12
CA CYS A 65 -0.61 12.46 2.56
C CYS A 65 -0.70 13.95 2.95
N GLU A 66 -0.08 14.85 2.17
CA GLU A 66 -0.15 16.29 2.42
C GLU A 66 -1.57 16.84 2.29
N ILE A 67 -2.30 16.44 1.24
CA ILE A 67 -3.69 16.85 1.01
C ILE A 67 -4.59 16.37 2.14
N ALA A 68 -4.38 15.15 2.64
CA ALA A 68 -5.10 14.59 3.78
C ALA A 68 -4.71 15.23 5.13
N GLY A 69 -3.78 16.19 5.16
CA GLY A 69 -3.30 16.81 6.39
C GLY A 69 -2.43 15.89 7.26
N ARG A 70 -1.83 14.85 6.65
CA ARG A 70 -1.01 13.81 7.30
C ARG A 70 0.40 13.73 6.69
N PRO A 71 1.16 14.83 6.59
CA PRO A 71 2.49 14.85 5.99
C PRO A 71 3.55 14.06 6.79
N ASP A 72 3.22 13.68 8.02
CA ASP A 72 4.04 12.91 8.95
C ASP A 72 4.09 11.40 8.62
N VAL A 73 3.14 10.90 7.85
CA VAL A 73 3.03 9.48 7.56
C VAL A 73 4.16 9.05 6.61
N PRO A 74 4.98 8.06 6.98
CA PRO A 74 6.14 7.70 6.19
C PRO A 74 5.73 7.05 4.87
N VAL A 75 6.43 7.42 3.79
CA VAL A 75 6.31 6.81 2.47
C VAL A 75 7.65 6.20 2.10
N ALA A 76 7.70 4.88 1.86
CA ALA A 76 8.91 4.17 1.45
C ALA A 76 8.81 3.76 -0.02
N GLU A 77 9.79 4.17 -0.82
CA GLU A 77 9.81 3.84 -2.24
C GLU A 77 10.21 2.38 -2.49
N GLY A 78 9.48 1.71 -3.36
CA GLY A 78 9.72 0.31 -3.69
C GLY A 78 10.52 0.06 -4.95
N SER A 79 10.29 -1.11 -5.55
CA SER A 79 10.98 -1.53 -6.76
C SER A 79 10.60 -0.68 -7.96
N HIS A 80 11.55 -0.46 -8.87
CA HIS A 80 11.35 0.24 -10.15
C HIS A 80 11.01 -0.73 -11.30
N GLU A 81 11.12 -2.03 -11.05
CA GLU A 81 10.89 -3.10 -12.03
C GLU A 81 10.32 -4.36 -11.36
N PRO A 82 9.61 -5.22 -12.11
CA PRO A 82 9.14 -6.51 -11.59
C PRO A 82 10.32 -7.44 -11.26
N LEU A 83 10.06 -8.50 -10.49
CA LEU A 83 11.09 -9.45 -10.05
C LEU A 83 11.95 -10.05 -11.17
N LYS A 84 11.39 -10.19 -12.37
CA LYS A 84 12.10 -10.72 -13.55
C LYS A 84 13.01 -9.68 -14.24
N GLY A 85 12.98 -8.43 -13.78
CA GLY A 85 13.64 -7.28 -14.39
C GLY A 85 12.90 -6.72 -15.62
N GLY A 86 13.32 -5.53 -16.03
CA GLY A 86 12.86 -4.86 -17.24
C GLY A 86 11.88 -3.72 -16.97
N LYS A 87 11.79 -2.78 -17.91
CA LYS A 87 10.92 -1.60 -17.76
C LYS A 87 9.45 -2.03 -17.67
N PRO A 88 8.72 -1.67 -16.60
CA PRO A 88 7.31 -2.00 -16.48
C PRO A 88 6.48 -1.24 -17.53
N CYS A 89 5.39 -1.86 -17.96
CA CYS A 89 4.33 -1.16 -18.69
C CYS A 89 3.45 -0.47 -17.65
N VAL A 90 3.22 0.83 -17.82
CA VAL A 90 2.38 1.62 -16.91
C VAL A 90 1.01 1.91 -17.54
N ALA A 91 -0.03 2.05 -16.73
CA ALA A 91 -1.39 2.32 -17.19
C ALA A 91 -1.71 3.82 -17.34
N ASP A 92 -0.79 4.59 -17.93
CA ASP A 92 -0.91 6.04 -18.13
C ASP A 92 -2.10 6.45 -19.01
N PHE A 93 -2.54 5.56 -19.90
CA PHE A 93 -3.75 5.73 -20.72
C PHE A 93 -5.05 5.75 -19.91
N VAL A 94 -5.05 5.22 -18.69
CA VAL A 94 -6.19 5.28 -17.74
C VAL A 94 -5.96 6.40 -16.72
N HIS A 95 -4.77 6.44 -16.14
CA HIS A 95 -4.47 7.24 -14.96
C HIS A 95 -3.84 8.61 -15.27
N GLY A 96 -3.55 8.89 -16.53
CA GLY A 96 -2.85 10.10 -16.95
C GLY A 96 -1.33 9.96 -16.79
N SER A 97 -0.61 10.93 -17.37
CA SER A 97 0.86 10.92 -17.40
C SER A 97 1.50 11.13 -16.02
N ASP A 98 0.75 11.72 -15.07
CA ASP A 98 1.15 11.88 -13.68
C ASP A 98 0.60 10.79 -12.75
N GLY A 99 -0.20 9.84 -13.25
CA GLY A 99 -0.84 8.78 -12.46
C GLY A 99 -2.10 9.18 -11.70
N ILE A 100 -2.48 10.47 -11.68
CA ILE A 100 -3.62 10.99 -10.90
C ILE A 100 -4.51 11.94 -11.71
N GLY A 101 -4.63 11.69 -13.02
CA GLY A 101 -5.57 12.36 -13.91
C GLY A 101 -5.08 13.67 -14.52
N ASN A 102 -3.77 13.95 -14.49
CA ASN A 102 -3.15 15.20 -14.97
C ASN A 102 -3.69 16.45 -14.27
N ILE A 103 -3.93 16.35 -12.96
CA ILE A 103 -4.49 17.44 -12.15
C ILE A 103 -3.51 18.60 -11.90
N CYS A 104 -2.26 18.47 -12.33
CA CYS A 104 -1.25 19.55 -12.31
C CYS A 104 -1.01 20.16 -10.92
N LEU A 105 -0.95 19.31 -9.89
CA LEU A 105 -0.69 19.75 -8.53
C LEU A 105 0.80 20.08 -8.28
N PRO A 106 1.10 21.02 -7.35
CA PRO A 106 2.47 21.29 -6.96
C PRO A 106 3.15 20.05 -6.37
N PRO A 107 4.49 19.94 -6.46
CA PRO A 107 5.21 18.83 -5.84
C PRO A 107 5.05 18.85 -4.31
N PRO A 108 5.02 17.67 -3.66
CA PRO A 108 4.98 17.58 -2.21
C PRO A 108 6.25 18.18 -1.59
N LYS A 109 6.11 18.73 -0.38
CA LYS A 109 7.22 19.22 0.45
C LYS A 109 7.86 18.09 1.27
N ALA A 110 7.06 17.12 1.68
CA ALA A 110 7.47 15.91 2.37
C ALA A 110 8.41 15.08 1.49
N LYS A 111 9.23 14.25 2.14
CA LYS A 111 10.18 13.37 1.49
C LYS A 111 9.87 11.93 1.86
N LYS A 112 10.12 11.02 0.92
CA LYS A 112 10.17 9.58 1.19
C LYS A 112 11.22 9.28 2.26
N VAL A 113 11.03 8.19 2.99
CA VAL A 113 12.07 7.66 3.88
C VAL A 113 13.18 7.00 3.06
N GLU A 114 14.39 6.91 3.63
CA GLU A 114 15.55 6.29 2.96
C GLU A 114 15.45 4.76 2.80
N LYS A 115 14.59 4.13 3.61
CA LYS A 115 14.36 2.68 3.54
C LYS A 115 13.59 2.32 2.28
N SER A 116 13.95 1.20 1.64
CA SER A 116 13.13 0.61 0.59
C SER A 116 11.79 0.12 1.13
N ALA A 117 10.78 0.01 0.28
CA ALA A 117 9.48 -0.57 0.63
C ALA A 117 9.60 -1.96 1.30
N SER A 118 10.47 -2.82 0.76
CA SER A 118 10.69 -4.17 1.32
C SER A 118 11.29 -4.14 2.73
N GLU A 119 12.18 -3.18 3.02
CA GLU A 119 12.73 -2.96 4.38
C GLU A 119 11.67 -2.42 5.31
N PHE A 120 10.92 -1.43 4.84
CA PHE A 120 9.85 -0.81 5.62
C PHE A 120 8.79 -1.83 6.04
N LEU A 121 8.37 -2.70 5.10
CA LEU A 121 7.44 -3.80 5.38
C LEU A 121 7.98 -4.75 6.45
N VAL A 122 9.21 -5.26 6.27
CA VAL A 122 9.83 -6.19 7.22
C VAL A 122 9.96 -5.55 8.60
N ASP A 123 10.40 -4.30 8.66
CA ASP A 123 10.56 -3.57 9.92
C ASP A 123 9.22 -3.40 10.63
N LYS A 124 8.18 -2.91 9.95
CA LYS A 124 6.87 -2.66 10.58
C LYS A 124 6.19 -3.94 11.02
N VAL A 125 6.24 -5.00 10.22
CA VAL A 125 5.69 -6.30 10.59
C VAL A 125 6.46 -6.93 11.75
N SER A 126 7.78 -6.71 11.84
CA SER A 126 8.59 -7.20 12.96
C SER A 126 8.43 -6.38 14.24
N GLU A 127 8.13 -5.08 14.12
CA GLU A 127 7.83 -4.19 15.24
C GLU A 127 6.52 -4.58 15.93
N PHE A 128 5.52 -5.04 15.16
CA PHE A 128 4.22 -5.50 15.69
C PHE A 128 3.79 -6.87 15.15
N PRO A 129 4.47 -7.98 15.54
CA PRO A 129 4.13 -9.32 15.05
C PRO A 129 2.68 -9.69 15.34
N GLY A 130 1.97 -10.19 14.33
CA GLY A 130 0.56 -10.59 14.38
C GLY A 130 -0.43 -9.43 14.37
N GLN A 131 0.02 -8.18 14.29
CA GLN A 131 -0.85 -7.00 14.40
C GLN A 131 -0.95 -6.18 13.11
N VAL A 132 0.07 -6.18 12.25
CA VAL A 132 0.08 -5.39 11.02
C VAL A 132 -0.63 -6.11 9.88
N SER A 133 -1.66 -5.46 9.33
CA SER A 133 -2.27 -5.82 8.06
C SER A 133 -1.55 -5.11 6.91
N VAL A 134 -1.41 -5.80 5.78
CA VAL A 134 -0.93 -5.20 4.53
C VAL A 134 -2.08 -5.15 3.53
N LEU A 135 -2.38 -3.96 3.02
CA LEU A 135 -3.30 -3.76 1.90
C LEU A 135 -2.48 -3.52 0.64
N ALA A 136 -2.43 -4.51 -0.25
CA ALA A 136 -1.73 -4.43 -1.52
C ALA A 136 -2.70 -4.02 -2.62
N LEU A 137 -2.54 -2.79 -3.11
CA LEU A 137 -3.36 -2.15 -4.15
C LEU A 137 -2.71 -2.19 -5.53
N GLY A 138 -1.41 -2.44 -5.61
CA GLY A 138 -0.65 -2.56 -6.85
C GLY A 138 0.08 -3.90 -7.01
N PRO A 139 1.01 -4.00 -7.98
CA PRO A 139 1.82 -5.18 -8.22
C PRO A 139 2.59 -5.66 -6.98
N LEU A 140 2.54 -6.98 -6.72
CA LEU A 140 3.03 -7.61 -5.48
C LEU A 140 4.56 -7.68 -5.32
N THR A 141 5.32 -6.88 -6.05
CA THR A 141 6.79 -6.94 -6.10
C THR A 141 7.41 -6.61 -4.73
N ASN A 142 6.94 -5.55 -4.07
CA ASN A 142 7.45 -5.15 -2.75
C ASN A 142 7.20 -6.24 -1.69
N LEU A 143 5.99 -6.80 -1.68
CA LEU A 143 5.60 -7.87 -0.78
C LEU A 143 6.43 -9.15 -1.02
N ALA A 144 6.63 -9.54 -2.28
CA ALA A 144 7.46 -10.69 -2.61
C ALA A 144 8.92 -10.50 -2.18
N LEU A 145 9.47 -9.29 -2.34
CA LEU A 145 10.81 -8.93 -1.86
C LEU A 145 10.89 -8.95 -0.33
N ALA A 146 9.86 -8.50 0.38
CA ALA A 146 9.80 -8.56 1.84
C ALA A 146 9.82 -10.01 2.35
N ILE A 147 9.01 -10.89 1.76
CA ILE A 147 8.99 -12.34 2.06
C ILE A 147 10.35 -12.98 1.77
N LYS A 148 11.00 -12.61 0.67
CA LYS A 148 12.33 -13.12 0.30
C LYS A 148 13.42 -12.64 1.26
N ARG A 149 13.29 -11.41 1.77
CA ARG A 149 14.24 -10.80 2.71
C ARG A 149 14.13 -11.41 4.10
N ASP A 150 12.92 -11.73 4.54
CA ASP A 150 12.66 -12.33 5.85
C ASP A 150 11.68 -13.51 5.74
N ALA A 151 12.22 -14.73 5.88
CA ALA A 151 11.44 -15.95 5.80
C ALA A 151 10.35 -16.08 6.89
N SER A 152 10.44 -15.30 7.98
CA SER A 152 9.42 -15.23 9.03
C SER A 152 8.36 -14.15 8.78
N PHE A 153 8.50 -13.34 7.72
CA PHE A 153 7.56 -12.25 7.42
C PHE A 153 6.11 -12.74 7.35
N ALA A 154 5.87 -13.84 6.62
CA ALA A 154 4.54 -14.39 6.40
C ALA A 154 3.86 -14.90 7.69
N SER A 155 4.64 -15.34 8.70
CA SER A 155 4.07 -15.76 9.99
C SER A 155 3.84 -14.58 10.95
N LYS A 156 4.44 -13.42 10.66
CA LYS A 156 4.32 -12.21 11.48
C LYS A 156 3.26 -11.23 10.95
N VAL A 157 2.88 -11.30 9.68
CA VAL A 157 1.80 -10.45 9.16
C VAL A 157 0.44 -10.91 9.71
N LYS A 158 -0.43 -9.98 10.10
CA LYS A 158 -1.79 -10.31 10.59
C LYS A 158 -2.65 -10.88 9.46
N LYS A 159 -2.70 -10.16 8.33
CA LYS A 159 -3.37 -10.53 7.09
C LYS A 159 -2.83 -9.70 5.94
N ILE A 160 -2.97 -10.23 4.73
CA ILE A 160 -2.68 -9.52 3.49
C ILE A 160 -3.98 -9.48 2.69
N VAL A 161 -4.44 -8.28 2.35
CA VAL A 161 -5.61 -8.06 1.49
C VAL A 161 -5.07 -7.57 0.14
N VAL A 162 -5.39 -8.28 -0.94
CA VAL A 162 -4.86 -8.00 -2.28
C VAL A 162 -6.00 -7.53 -3.18
N LEU A 163 -5.83 -6.36 -3.80
CA LEU A 163 -6.55 -5.96 -5.00
C LEU A 163 -5.82 -6.55 -6.20
N GLY A 164 -6.38 -7.60 -6.79
CA GLY A 164 -5.82 -8.16 -8.01
C GLY A 164 -6.43 -9.49 -8.39
N GLY A 165 -6.17 -9.88 -9.63
CA GLY A 165 -6.66 -11.12 -10.24
C GLY A 165 -8.11 -11.05 -10.73
N SER A 166 -8.49 -12.05 -11.51
CA SER A 166 -9.84 -12.20 -12.05
C SER A 166 -10.25 -13.66 -11.98
N PHE A 167 -11.27 -13.96 -11.18
CA PHE A 167 -11.74 -15.32 -10.93
C PHE A 167 -13.12 -15.51 -11.56
N PHE A 168 -13.21 -16.45 -12.51
CA PHE A 168 -14.44 -16.70 -13.28
C PHE A 168 -14.97 -15.48 -14.05
N ALA A 169 -14.07 -14.56 -14.43
CA ALA A 169 -14.32 -13.37 -15.22
C ALA A 169 -13.15 -13.10 -16.19
N LEU A 170 -13.31 -12.10 -17.07
CA LEU A 170 -12.24 -11.65 -17.98
C LEU A 170 -11.24 -10.76 -17.24
N GLY A 171 -10.00 -10.72 -17.75
CA GLY A 171 -8.98 -9.76 -17.32
C GLY A 171 -9.10 -8.39 -17.99
N ASN A 172 -8.33 -7.42 -17.50
CA ASN A 172 -8.29 -6.02 -17.97
C ASN A 172 -7.01 -5.69 -18.76
N VAL A 173 -5.93 -6.47 -18.64
CA VAL A 173 -4.72 -6.36 -19.46
C VAL A 173 -4.81 -7.25 -20.70
N ASN A 174 -5.27 -8.47 -20.50
CA ASN A 174 -5.62 -9.40 -21.57
C ASN A 174 -6.79 -10.28 -21.08
N PRO A 175 -7.41 -11.13 -21.94
CA PRO A 175 -8.58 -11.90 -21.54
C PRO A 175 -8.40 -12.78 -20.30
N ALA A 176 -7.18 -13.14 -19.92
CA ALA A 176 -6.85 -14.04 -18.81
C ALA A 176 -6.11 -13.37 -17.64
N ALA A 177 -5.76 -12.08 -17.72
CA ALA A 177 -4.93 -11.40 -16.72
C ALA A 177 -5.49 -10.05 -16.31
N GLU A 178 -5.55 -9.86 -14.99
CA GLU A 178 -5.71 -8.56 -14.34
C GLU A 178 -4.34 -7.85 -14.31
N ALA A 179 -4.33 -6.53 -14.08
CA ALA A 179 -3.16 -5.68 -14.23
C ALA A 179 -2.07 -5.86 -13.16
N ASN A 180 -2.45 -6.13 -11.91
CA ASN A 180 -1.53 -6.22 -10.77
C ASN A 180 -0.73 -7.53 -10.70
#